data_AF-A0A9X4NS78-F1
#
_entry.id   AF-A0A9X4NS78-F1
#
_cell.length_a   1.000
_cell.length_b   1.000
_cell.length_c   1.000
_cell.angle_alpha   90.00
_cell.angle_beta   90.00
_cell.angle_gamma   90.00
#
_symmetry.space_group_name_H-M   'P 1'
#
loop_
_entity.id
_entity.type
_entity.pdbx_description
1 polymer ?
#
loop_
_entity_poly.entity_id
_entity_poly.type
_entity_poly.pdbx_seq_one_letter_code
_entity_poly.pdbx_strand_id
1 'polypeptide(L)'
;MRHNLLAQMLHSEAAVDALAMEIQWRGCLNTWFRSKPFSRSGALTPALDAYSGATMEIWAEHDVTAAPHEMEDRPMRGGSARKRLIVGGAGHWIMHESPTTAMLMKNGFCGD
;
A
#
# COMPACT_ATOMS: atom_id res chain seq x y z
N MET A 1 10.48 -0.65 18.74
CA MET A 1 9.58 -1.22 17.72
C MET A 1 8.33 -0.39 17.50
N ARG A 2 7.63 0.04 18.55
CA ARG A 2 6.53 1.03 18.46
C ARG A 2 6.88 2.27 17.64
N HIS A 3 8.05 2.85 17.88
CA HIS A 3 8.55 3.98 17.10
C HIS A 3 8.61 3.66 15.59
N ASN A 4 9.13 2.49 15.21
CA ASN A 4 9.24 2.09 13.80
C ASN A 4 7.85 1.87 13.16
N LEU A 5 6.90 1.32 13.92
CA LEU A 5 5.52 1.20 13.46
C LEU A 5 4.94 2.57 13.12
N LEU A 6 5.01 3.54 14.04
CA LEU A 6 4.50 4.89 13.80
C LEU A 6 5.29 5.65 12.72
N ALA A 7 6.58 5.39 12.61
CA ALA A 7 7.43 6.09 11.67
C ALA A 7 7.25 5.60 10.22
N GLN A 8 6.77 4.38 10.00
CA GLN A 8 6.83 3.76 8.66
C GLN A 8 5.59 2.94 8.28
N MET A 9 4.86 2.38 9.24
CA MET A 9 3.84 1.36 8.98
C MET A 9 2.42 1.86 9.26
N LEU A 10 2.21 2.51 10.40
CA LEU A 10 0.90 2.94 10.88
C LEU A 10 0.88 4.45 11.06
N HIS A 11 -0.22 5.08 10.65
CA HIS A 11 -0.44 6.51 10.87
C HIS A 11 -1.04 6.79 12.25
N SER A 12 -2.06 6.02 12.62
CA SER A 12 -2.82 6.20 13.85
C SER A 12 -2.09 5.57 15.03
N GLU A 13 -1.86 6.37 16.07
CA GLU A 13 -1.29 5.87 17.32
C GLU A 13 -2.20 4.83 18.00
N ALA A 14 -3.51 4.96 17.84
CA ALA A 14 -4.48 4.00 18.37
C ALA A 14 -4.42 2.64 17.65
N ALA A 15 -3.91 2.59 16.42
CA ALA A 15 -3.72 1.35 15.68
C ALA A 15 -2.47 0.56 16.14
N VAL A 16 -1.63 1.15 17.00
CA VAL A 16 -0.45 0.47 17.56
C VAL A 16 -0.86 -0.37 18.76
N ASP A 17 -1.62 -1.42 18.49
CA ASP A 17 -2.09 -2.38 19.48
C ASP A 17 -1.11 -3.55 19.68
N ALA A 18 -1.49 -4.48 20.56
CA ALA A 18 -0.68 -5.66 20.85
C ALA A 18 -0.49 -6.58 19.62
N LEU A 19 -1.48 -6.64 18.72
CA LEU A 19 -1.41 -7.46 17.51
C LEU A 19 -0.43 -6.85 16.50
N ALA A 20 -0.51 -5.55 16.25
CA ALA A 20 0.42 -4.84 15.37
C ALA A 20 1.87 -4.97 15.85
N MET A 21 2.09 -4.87 17.17
CA MET A 21 3.38 -5.12 17.79
C MET A 21 3.85 -6.57 17.59
N GLU A 22 2.98 -7.57 17.76
CA GLU A 22 3.36 -8.97 17.55
C GLU A 22 3.68 -9.28 16.07
N ILE A 23 2.89 -8.75 15.13
CA ILE A 23 3.15 -8.91 13.69
C ILE A 23 4.52 -8.33 13.35
N GLN A 24 4.81 -7.11 13.80
CA GLN A 24 6.10 -6.48 13.53
C GLN A 24 7.25 -7.25 14.19
N TRP A 25 7.05 -7.77 15.41
CA TRP A 25 8.05 -8.55 16.13
C TRP A 25 8.44 -9.80 15.35
N ARG A 26 7.44 -10.59 14.97
CA ARG A 26 7.61 -11.80 14.17
C ARG A 26 8.20 -11.47 12.81
N GLY A 27 7.76 -10.38 12.19
CA GLY A 27 8.33 -9.87 10.94
C GLY A 27 9.83 -9.69 11.08
N CYS A 28 10.28 -8.89 12.06
CA CYS A 28 11.70 -8.60 12.29
C CYS A 28 12.53 -9.85 12.61
N LEU A 29 12.01 -10.80 13.39
CA LEU A 29 12.75 -12.01 13.74
C LEU A 29 12.87 -13.00 12.56
N ASN A 30 11.85 -13.08 11.71
CA ASN A 30 11.79 -14.08 10.65
C ASN A 30 12.22 -13.55 9.27
N THR A 31 12.34 -12.24 9.07
CA THR A 31 12.85 -11.69 7.79
C THR A 31 14.36 -11.75 7.71
N TRP A 32 14.85 -12.75 7.00
CA TRP A 32 16.27 -12.86 6.64
C TRP A 32 16.60 -12.15 5.31
N PHE A 33 15.56 -11.77 4.56
CA PHE A 33 15.69 -11.09 3.28
C PHE A 33 15.94 -9.59 3.46
N ARG A 34 17.12 -9.14 3.04
CA ARG A 34 17.46 -7.71 2.97
C ARG A 34 16.94 -7.14 1.65
N SER A 35 15.79 -6.46 1.70
CA SER A 35 15.10 -5.97 0.49
C SER A 35 15.76 -4.76 -0.17
N LYS A 36 16.56 -3.96 0.56
CA LYS A 36 17.14 -2.68 0.07
C LYS A 36 17.91 -2.78 -1.26
N PRO A 37 18.72 -3.83 -1.54
CA PRO A 37 19.39 -4.00 -2.83
C PRO A 37 18.42 -4.32 -3.99
N PHE A 38 17.28 -4.94 -3.69
CA PHE A 38 16.31 -5.42 -4.68
C PHE A 38 15.15 -4.45 -4.91
N SER A 39 14.84 -3.59 -3.93
CA SER A 39 13.74 -2.62 -3.96
C SER A 39 13.97 -1.42 -4.88
N ARG A 40 15.01 -1.43 -5.72
CA ARG A 40 15.42 -0.30 -6.57
C ARG A 40 14.95 -0.42 -8.02
N SER A 41 14.43 -1.57 -8.44
CA SER A 41 13.96 -1.73 -9.82
C SER A 41 12.51 -1.22 -9.95
N GLY A 42 12.29 -0.25 -10.82
CA GLY A 42 10.96 0.22 -11.21
C GLY A 42 10.22 -0.78 -12.12
N ALA A 43 10.21 -2.07 -11.76
CA ALA A 43 9.70 -3.16 -12.59
C ALA A 43 8.16 -3.20 -12.65
N LEU A 44 7.49 -2.61 -11.65
CA LEU A 44 6.03 -2.59 -11.59
C LEU A 44 5.44 -1.80 -12.76
N THR A 45 6.02 -0.65 -13.11
CA THR A 45 5.49 0.21 -14.17
C THR A 45 5.49 -0.47 -15.55
N PRO A 46 6.58 -1.06 -16.05
CA PRO A 46 6.55 -1.84 -17.29
C PRO A 46 5.61 -3.06 -17.24
N ALA A 47 5.53 -3.75 -16.09
CA ALA A 47 4.64 -4.89 -15.94
C ALA A 47 3.16 -4.48 -16.04
N LEU A 48 2.83 -3.34 -15.42
CA LEU A 48 1.52 -2.73 -15.51
C LEU A 48 1.21 -2.28 -16.94
N ASP A 49 2.14 -1.62 -17.65
CA ASP A 49 1.94 -1.23 -19.05
C ASP A 49 1.71 -2.41 -20.00
N ALA A 50 2.25 -3.59 -19.68
CA ALA A 50 2.06 -4.81 -20.46
C ALA A 50 0.74 -5.54 -20.14
N TYR A 51 0.05 -5.17 -19.06
CA TYR A 51 -1.19 -5.80 -18.62
C TYR A 51 -2.42 -5.11 -19.25
N SER A 52 -3.19 -5.86 -20.04
CA SER A 52 -4.38 -5.36 -20.74
C SER A 52 -5.67 -5.37 -19.93
N GLY A 53 -5.64 -5.93 -18.72
CA GLY A 53 -6.81 -5.97 -17.84
C GLY A 53 -7.02 -4.68 -17.06
N ALA A 54 -8.20 -4.53 -16.46
CA ALA A 54 -8.49 -3.42 -15.57
C ALA A 54 -7.64 -3.54 -14.28
N THR A 55 -7.06 -2.44 -13.83
CA THR A 55 -6.20 -2.40 -12.63
C THR A 55 -6.74 -1.40 -11.59
N MET A 56 -6.71 -1.79 -10.32
CA MET A 56 -7.08 -0.90 -9.23
C MET A 56 -5.87 -0.73 -8.30
N GLU A 57 -5.52 0.52 -8.05
CA GLU A 57 -4.47 0.91 -7.12
C GLU A 57 -5.12 1.52 -5.89
N ILE A 58 -4.85 0.96 -4.71
CA ILE A 58 -5.33 1.49 -3.43
C ILE A 58 -4.11 1.93 -2.63
N TRP A 59 -4.09 3.20 -2.25
CA TRP A 59 -3.00 3.84 -1.51
C TRP A 59 -3.52 4.41 -0.20
N ALA A 60 -2.64 4.55 0.78
CA ALA A 60 -2.97 5.19 2.05
C ALA A 60 -2.48 6.64 2.05
N GLU A 61 -3.33 7.57 2.49
CA GLU A 61 -3.02 9.01 2.48
C GLU A 61 -1.71 9.38 3.19
N HIS A 62 -1.38 8.66 4.27
CA HIS A 62 -0.21 8.93 5.09
C HIS A 62 0.90 7.88 4.94
N ASP A 63 0.92 7.14 3.82
CA ASP A 63 2.01 6.22 3.52
C ASP A 63 3.31 6.96 3.15
N VAL A 64 4.25 6.96 4.09
CA VAL A 64 5.58 7.58 3.93
C VAL A 64 6.55 6.77 3.07
N THR A 65 6.22 5.52 2.75
CA THR A 65 7.07 4.61 1.97
C THR A 65 6.75 4.64 0.48
N ALA A 66 5.51 5.01 0.12
CA ALA A 66 5.02 5.07 -1.26
C ALA A 66 4.58 6.47 -1.71
N ALA A 67 4.41 7.44 -0.79
CA ALA A 67 4.13 8.86 -1.04
C ALA A 67 3.14 9.10 -2.21
N PRO A 68 1.88 8.65 -2.10
CA PRO A 68 0.95 8.62 -3.23
C PRO A 68 0.63 9.99 -3.82
N HIS A 69 0.72 11.05 -3.01
CA HIS A 69 0.49 12.43 -3.45
C HIS A 69 1.61 12.98 -4.36
N GLU A 70 2.79 12.35 -4.33
CA GLU A 70 3.92 12.70 -5.17
C GLU A 70 3.95 11.89 -6.48
N MET A 71 3.08 10.87 -6.60
CA MET A 71 3.02 10.01 -7.77
C MET A 71 2.23 10.69 -8.89
N GLU A 72 2.85 10.84 -10.05
CA GLU A 72 2.16 11.35 -11.24
C GLU A 72 0.98 10.45 -11.64
N ASP A 73 -0.10 11.08 -12.11
CA ASP A 73 -1.18 10.37 -12.80
C ASP A 73 -0.68 9.96 -14.18
N ARG A 74 -0.31 8.68 -14.30
CA ARG A 74 0.22 8.12 -15.55
C ARG A 74 -0.89 7.48 -16.37
N PRO A 75 -1.16 7.94 -17.61
CA PRO A 75 -2.04 7.24 -18.52
C PRO A 75 -1.40 5.90 -18.95
N MET A 76 -2.18 4.82 -18.90
CA MET A 76 -1.71 3.51 -19.40
C MET A 76 -1.67 3.49 -20.94
N ARG A 77 -0.69 2.79 -21.50
CA ARG A 77 -0.72 2.41 -22.91
C ARG A 77 -1.89 1.44 -23.14
N GLY A 78 -2.73 1.73 -24.14
CA GLY A 78 -3.77 0.80 -24.61
C GLY A 78 -5.17 0.98 -24.01
N GLY A 79 -5.42 1.99 -23.17
CA GLY A 79 -6.77 2.37 -22.74
C GLY A 79 -7.42 1.45 -21.69
N SER A 80 -6.66 0.52 -21.09
CA SER A 80 -7.12 -0.29 -19.96
C SER A 80 -7.56 0.60 -18.80
N ALA A 81 -8.72 0.29 -18.19
CA ALA A 81 -9.23 1.05 -17.06
C ALA A 81 -8.29 0.93 -15.85
N ARG A 82 -7.86 2.07 -15.32
CA ARG A 82 -7.15 2.15 -14.03
C ARG A 82 -7.92 3.02 -13.06
N LYS A 83 -8.27 2.45 -11.92
CA LYS A 83 -8.89 3.18 -10.80
C LYS A 83 -7.84 3.38 -9.71
N ARG A 84 -7.53 4.63 -9.38
CA ARG A 84 -6.66 4.98 -8.25
C ARG A 84 -7.53 5.49 -7.12
N LEU A 85 -7.32 4.95 -5.93
CA LEU A 85 -8.05 5.30 -4.71
C LEU A 85 -7.04 5.61 -3.61
N ILE A 86 -7.25 6.71 -2.91
CA ILE A 86 -6.49 7.07 -1.71
C ILE A 86 -7.44 6.96 -0.52
N VAL A 87 -7.09 6.12 0.45
CA VAL A 87 -7.85 5.95 1.69
C VAL A 87 -7.30 6.92 2.73
N GLY A 88 -8.17 7.82 3.19
CA GLY A 88 -7.82 8.83 4.17
C GLY A 88 -7.54 8.27 5.57
N GLY A 89 -6.67 8.95 6.31
CA GLY A 89 -6.38 8.63 7.72
C GLY A 89 -5.62 7.31 7.97
N ALA A 90 -5.12 6.67 6.92
CA ALA A 90 -4.37 5.42 6.99
C ALA A 90 -2.91 5.60 6.55
N GLY A 91 -2.01 4.84 7.17
CA GLY A 91 -0.61 4.67 6.79
C GLY A 91 -0.39 3.41 5.95
N HIS A 92 0.87 3.00 5.83
CA HIS A 92 1.30 1.92 4.94
C HIS A 92 0.52 0.60 5.15
N TRP A 93 0.16 0.26 6.39
CA TRP A 93 -0.67 -0.91 6.71
C TRP A 93 -2.16 -0.57 6.59
N ILE A 94 -2.55 -0.11 5.40
CA ILE A 94 -3.88 0.39 5.07
C ILE A 94 -5.04 -0.58 5.38
N MET A 95 -4.81 -1.90 5.23
CA MET A 95 -5.80 -2.92 5.57
C MET A 95 -5.98 -3.10 7.07
N HIS A 96 -4.95 -2.78 7.86
CA HIS A 96 -5.01 -2.83 9.32
C HIS A 96 -5.69 -1.57 9.89
N GLU A 97 -5.44 -0.41 9.28
CA GLU A 97 -5.98 0.87 9.76
C GLU A 97 -7.36 1.22 9.19
N SER A 98 -7.74 0.65 8.04
CA SER A 98 -9.01 0.96 7.39
C SER A 98 -9.75 -0.29 6.92
N PRO A 99 -10.89 -0.65 7.56
CA PRO A 99 -11.73 -1.75 7.10
C PRO A 99 -12.36 -1.48 5.73
N THR A 100 -12.48 -0.20 5.33
CA THR A 100 -12.96 0.20 4.00
C THR A 100 -12.09 -0.37 2.89
N THR A 101 -10.78 -0.56 3.12
CA THR A 101 -9.87 -1.17 2.15
C THR A 101 -10.35 -2.55 1.71
N ALA A 102 -10.81 -3.39 2.64
CA ALA A 102 -11.30 -4.72 2.31
C ALA A 102 -12.59 -4.66 1.48
N MET A 103 -13.45 -3.67 1.74
CA MET A 103 -14.67 -3.42 0.93
C MET A 103 -14.31 -2.98 -0.48
N LEU A 104 -13.33 -2.09 -0.65
CA LEU A 104 -12.84 -1.67 -1.96
C LEU A 104 -12.31 -2.85 -2.76
N MET A 105 -11.47 -3.69 -2.13
CA MET A 105 -10.94 -4.91 -2.77
C MET A 105 -12.05 -5.88 -3.20
N LYS A 106 -13.10 -6.03 -2.38
CA LYS A 106 -14.24 -6.90 -2.69
C LYS A 106 -15.11 -6.36 -3.83
N ASN A 107 -15.37 -5.05 -3.84
CA ASN A 107 -16.25 -4.42 -4.82
C ASN A 107 -15.53 -4.16 -6.16
N GLY A 108 -14.19 -4.12 -6.16
CA GLY A 108 -13.39 -3.98 -7.36
C GLY A 108 -13.76 -2.70 -8.13
N PHE A 109 -14.15 -2.88 -9.39
CA PHE A 109 -14.64 -1.78 -10.24
C PHE A 109 -16.15 -1.53 -10.14
N CYS A 110 -16.91 -2.35 -9.42
CA CYS A 110 -18.33 -2.12 -9.20
C CYS A 110 -18.50 -1.08 -8.08
N GLY A 111 -18.57 0.19 -8.47
CA GLY A 111 -18.79 1.29 -7.55
C GLY A 111 -18.62 2.62 -8.27
N ASP A 112 -19.60 2.92 -9.12
CA ASP A 112 -19.99 4.26 -9.56
C ASP A 112 -21.47 4.46 -9.19
#